data_AF-A0A3G9IGL2-F1
#
_entry.id   AF-A0A3G9IGL2-F1
#
_cell.length_a   1.000
_cell.length_b   1.000
_cell.length_c   1.000
_cell.angle_alpha   90.00
_cell.angle_beta   90.00
_cell.angle_gamma   90.00
#
_symmetry.space_group_name_H-M   'P 1'
#
loop_
_entity.id
_entity.type
_entity.pdbx_description
1 polymer ?
#
loop_
_entity_poly.entity_id
_entity_poly.type
_entity_poly.pdbx_seq_one_letter_code
_entity_poly.pdbx_strand_id
1 'polypeptide(L)'
;MDPTREIVALTAALRALEAAIAPPRPGSSLGNWRWSVRQRLGGVREAVVNGAPAGSSDTPSAHTALRERGALLTRASDLADGVLDRADIEDVRTDLRRLMADASRYVRLLQDVAAESRAATAAG
;
A
#
# COMPACT_ATOMS: atom_id res chain seq x y z
N MET A 1 12.59 -14.48 0.92
CA MET A 1 12.39 -13.05 1.26
C MET A 1 11.80 -12.99 2.67
N ASP A 2 12.11 -11.98 3.47
CA ASP A 2 11.64 -11.88 4.87
C ASP A 2 10.33 -11.06 4.94
N PRO A 3 9.18 -11.68 5.29
CA PRO A 3 7.89 -10.99 5.34
C PRO A 3 7.89 -9.83 6.35
N THR A 4 8.76 -9.87 7.36
CA THR A 4 8.91 -8.79 8.34
C THR A 4 9.43 -7.51 7.68
N ARG A 5 10.43 -7.64 6.78
CA ARG A 5 11.01 -6.51 6.06
C ARG A 5 9.99 -5.85 5.13
N GLU A 6 9.16 -6.66 4.48
CA GLU A 6 8.11 -6.21 3.56
C GLU A 6 7.01 -5.43 4.29
N ILE A 7 6.53 -5.96 5.42
CA ILE A 7 5.55 -5.29 6.29
C ILE A 7 6.09 -3.94 6.78
N VAL A 8 7.36 -3.89 7.21
CA VAL A 8 8.00 -2.65 7.66
C VAL A 8 8.07 -1.62 6.53
N ALA A 9 8.48 -2.04 5.32
CA ALA A 9 8.58 -1.16 4.16
C ALA A 9 7.22 -0.58 3.76
N LEU A 10 6.18 -1.41 3.67
CA LEU A 10 4.83 -0.95 3.32
C LEU A 10 4.25 -0.04 4.41
N THR A 11 4.44 -0.37 5.68
CA THR A 11 3.99 0.48 6.80
C THR A 11 4.66 1.86 6.76
N ALA A 12 5.96 1.91 6.47
CA ALA A 12 6.69 3.18 6.32
C ALA A 12 6.17 3.99 5.12
N ALA A 13 5.93 3.34 3.99
CA ALA A 13 5.36 4.00 2.81
C ALA A 13 3.96 4.56 3.06
N LEU A 14 3.10 3.84 3.79
CA LEU A 14 1.76 4.29 4.16
C LEU A 14 1.80 5.51 5.09
N ARG A 15 2.69 5.54 6.09
CA ARG A 15 2.90 6.72 6.95
C ARG A 15 3.38 7.93 6.15
N ALA A 16 4.26 7.71 5.18
CA ALA A 16 4.74 8.78 4.31
C ALA A 16 3.64 9.32 3.38
N LEU A 17 2.76 8.44 2.88
CA LEU A 17 1.58 8.85 2.12
C LEU A 17 0.59 9.62 2.99
N GLU A 18 0.31 9.14 4.20
CA GLU A 18 -0.56 9.82 5.17
C GLU A 18 -0.13 11.28 5.41
N ALA A 19 1.16 11.49 5.62
CA ALA A 19 1.72 12.84 5.80
C ALA A 19 1.56 13.70 4.54
N ALA A 20 1.66 13.11 3.35
CA ALA A 20 1.54 13.84 2.08
C ALA A 20 0.09 14.21 1.73
N ILE A 21 -0.90 13.42 2.15
CA ILE A 21 -2.32 13.70 1.87
C ILE A 21 -2.97 14.70 2.84
N ALA A 22 -2.20 15.24 3.79
CA ALA A 22 -2.60 16.40 4.56
C ALA A 22 -3.02 17.53 3.60
N PRO A 23 -4.03 18.36 3.98
CA PRO A 23 -4.45 19.48 3.14
C PRO A 23 -3.24 20.38 2.81
N PRO A 24 -3.12 20.88 1.58
CA PRO A 24 -2.09 21.87 1.26
C PRO A 24 -2.26 23.09 2.17
N ARG A 25 -1.14 23.61 2.69
CA ARG A 25 -1.16 24.81 3.53
C ARG A 25 -1.67 26.01 2.70
N PRO A 26 -2.36 26.97 3.31
CA PRO A 26 -2.71 28.22 2.64
C PRO A 26 -1.47 28.85 1.99
N GLY A 27 -1.57 29.25 0.72
CA GLY A 27 -0.47 29.83 -0.05
C GLY A 27 0.53 28.84 -0.65
N SER A 28 0.36 27.53 -0.44
CA SER A 28 1.20 26.51 -1.11
C SER A 28 0.68 26.17 -2.50
N SER A 29 1.60 25.87 -3.44
CA SER A 29 1.24 25.45 -4.80
C SER A 29 0.57 24.08 -4.79
N LEU A 30 -0.63 24.02 -5.36
CA LEU A 30 -1.38 22.77 -5.52
C LEU A 30 -0.60 21.74 -6.38
N GLY A 31 0.16 22.22 -7.38
CA GLY A 31 1.01 21.36 -8.20
C GLY A 31 2.08 20.64 -7.37
N ASN A 32 2.69 21.34 -6.40
CA ASN A 32 3.69 20.73 -5.51
C ASN A 32 3.06 19.67 -4.60
N TRP A 33 1.84 19.91 -4.11
CA TRP A 33 1.09 18.92 -3.33
C TRP A 33 0.80 17.66 -4.16
N ARG A 34 0.25 17.82 -5.37
CA ARG A 34 -0.07 16.70 -6.27
C ARG A 34 1.18 15.89 -6.63
N TRP A 35 2.30 16.56 -6.90
CA TRP A 35 3.57 15.89 -7.17
C TRP A 35 4.07 15.09 -5.97
N SER A 36 4.03 15.67 -4.77
CA SER A 36 4.41 14.98 -3.52
C SER A 36 3.58 13.71 -3.32
N VAL A 37 2.25 13.79 -3.49
CA VAL A 37 1.35 12.63 -3.42
C VAL A 37 1.72 11.55 -4.45
N ARG A 38 1.98 11.94 -5.72
CA ARG A 38 2.40 11.01 -6.78
C ARG A 38 3.69 10.27 -6.40
N GLN A 39 4.68 10.97 -5.85
CA GLN A 39 5.93 10.35 -5.39
C GLN A 39 5.70 9.34 -4.26
N ARG A 40 4.82 9.66 -3.30
CA ARG A 40 4.48 8.73 -2.21
C ARG A 40 3.70 7.51 -2.69
N LEU A 41 2.80 7.66 -3.67
CA LEU A 41 2.15 6.54 -4.33
C LEU A 41 3.15 5.61 -5.03
N GLY A 42 4.20 6.16 -5.64
CA GLY A 42 5.32 5.38 -6.18
C GLY A 42 5.99 4.50 -5.12
N GLY A 43 6.29 5.08 -3.94
CA GLY A 43 6.86 4.33 -2.82
C GLY A 43 5.92 3.25 -2.26
N VAL A 44 4.61 3.51 -2.19
CA VAL A 44 3.62 2.49 -1.81
C VAL A 44 3.60 1.36 -2.83
N ARG A 45 3.55 1.68 -4.13
CA ARG A 45 3.58 0.68 -5.21
C ARG A 45 4.84 -0.18 -5.12
N GLU A 46 6.01 0.42 -4.94
CA GLU A 46 7.27 -0.32 -4.79
C GLU A 46 7.23 -1.27 -3.60
N ALA A 47 6.76 -0.82 -2.45
CA ALA A 47 6.62 -1.66 -1.26
C ALA A 47 5.64 -2.83 -1.47
N VAL A 48 4.51 -2.61 -2.17
CA VAL A 48 3.55 -3.66 -2.52
C VAL A 48 4.13 -4.64 -3.55
N VAL A 49 4.90 -4.16 -4.54
CA VAL A 49 5.57 -5.01 -5.52
C VAL A 49 6.55 -5.95 -4.82
N ASN A 50 7.36 -5.41 -3.91
CA ASN A 50 8.37 -6.17 -3.19
C ASN A 50 7.80 -7.03 -2.07
N GLY A 51 6.60 -6.71 -1.56
CA GLY A 51 5.93 -7.42 -0.47
C GLY A 51 5.21 -8.71 -0.87
N ALA A 52 5.85 -9.55 -1.70
CA ALA A 52 5.25 -10.80 -2.15
C ALA A 52 5.26 -11.83 -1.02
N PRO A 53 4.14 -12.52 -0.74
CA PRO A 53 4.09 -13.54 0.31
C PRO A 53 5.20 -14.57 0.08
N ALA A 54 6.10 -14.69 1.04
CA ALA A 54 7.24 -15.57 0.96
C ALA A 54 6.77 -17.03 0.92
N GLY A 55 7.11 -17.73 -0.17
CA GLY A 55 7.07 -19.19 -0.23
C GLY A 55 5.73 -19.77 -0.66
N SER A 56 5.81 -20.97 -1.22
CA SER A 56 4.75 -21.82 -1.74
C SER A 56 3.77 -22.33 -0.68
N SER A 57 3.30 -21.47 0.24
CA SER A 57 2.29 -21.87 1.20
C SER A 57 0.95 -21.91 0.46
N ASP A 58 0.43 -23.12 0.23
CA ASP A 58 -0.86 -23.37 -0.42
C ASP A 58 -2.04 -23.04 0.53
N THR A 59 -1.89 -21.98 1.34
CA THR A 59 -2.87 -21.60 2.36
C THR A 59 -3.89 -20.61 1.77
N PRO A 60 -5.13 -20.59 2.29
CA PRO A 60 -6.15 -19.63 1.85
C PRO A 60 -5.71 -18.17 2.00
N SER A 61 -4.94 -17.85 3.04
CA SER A 61 -4.44 -16.49 3.32
C SER A 61 -3.43 -16.03 2.26
N ALA A 62 -2.54 -16.92 1.79
CA ALA A 62 -1.59 -16.61 0.73
C ALA A 62 -2.27 -16.33 -0.61
N HIS A 63 -3.30 -17.11 -0.95
CA HIS A 63 -4.12 -16.87 -2.15
C HIS A 63 -4.86 -15.53 -2.08
N THR A 64 -5.42 -15.21 -0.92
CA THR A 64 -6.10 -13.92 -0.69
C THR A 64 -5.10 -12.77 -0.81
N ALA A 65 -3.89 -12.91 -0.26
CA ALA A 65 -2.84 -11.90 -0.33
C ALA A 65 -2.44 -11.60 -1.78
N LEU A 66 -2.27 -12.63 -2.63
CA LEU A 66 -1.96 -12.43 -4.04
C LEU A 66 -3.04 -11.64 -4.79
N ARG A 67 -4.32 -11.91 -4.51
CA ARG A 67 -5.44 -11.18 -5.10
C ARG A 67 -5.50 -9.74 -4.62
N GLU A 68 -5.37 -9.50 -3.31
CA GLU A 68 -5.37 -8.15 -2.74
C GLU A 68 -4.18 -7.33 -3.25
N ARG A 69 -3.00 -7.94 -3.39
CA ARG A 69 -1.83 -7.31 -3.98
C ARG A 69 -2.11 -6.78 -5.39
N GLY A 70 -2.73 -7.60 -6.25
CA GLY A 70 -3.10 -7.19 -7.60
C GLY A 70 -4.04 -5.98 -7.61
N ALA A 71 -5.09 -6.03 -6.79
CA ALA A 71 -6.06 -4.93 -6.66
C ALA A 71 -5.41 -3.63 -6.16
N LEU A 72 -4.50 -3.73 -5.17
CA LEU A 72 -3.75 -2.58 -4.65
C LEU A 72 -2.84 -1.97 -5.70
N LEU A 73 -2.13 -2.78 -6.48
CA LEU A 73 -1.23 -2.30 -7.53
C LEU A 73 -2.00 -1.56 -8.62
N THR A 74 -3.14 -2.09 -9.06
CA THR A 74 -4.02 -1.40 -10.02
C THR A 74 -4.48 -0.07 -9.45
N ARG A 75 -5.09 -0.06 -8.26
CA ARG A 75 -5.63 1.16 -7.64
C ARG A 75 -4.56 2.22 -7.38
N ALA A 76 -3.38 1.82 -6.93
CA ALA A 76 -2.26 2.75 -6.71
C ALA A 76 -1.78 3.39 -8.03
N SER A 77 -1.82 2.64 -9.14
CA SER A 77 -1.43 3.13 -10.46
C SER A 77 -2.46 4.12 -11.00
N ASP A 78 -3.74 3.76 -10.94
CA ASP A 78 -4.85 4.62 -11.37
C ASP A 78 -4.84 5.97 -10.64
N LEU A 79 -4.59 5.93 -9.32
CA LEU A 79 -4.47 7.14 -8.51
C LEU A 79 -3.21 7.95 -8.83
N ALA A 80 -2.07 7.28 -9.09
CA ALA A 80 -0.84 7.98 -9.42
C ALA A 80 -0.94 8.73 -10.75
N ASP A 81 -1.64 8.15 -11.72
CA ASP A 81 -1.89 8.76 -13.03
C ASP A 81 -2.96 9.86 -12.94
N GLY A 82 -4.03 9.64 -12.18
CA GLY A 82 -5.12 10.62 -12.07
C GLY A 82 -4.87 11.81 -11.13
N VAL A 83 -3.94 11.73 -10.18
CA VAL A 83 -3.75 12.77 -9.13
C VAL A 83 -3.38 14.15 -9.70
N LEU A 84 -2.72 14.18 -10.85
CA LEU A 84 -2.29 15.43 -11.49
C LEU A 84 -3.46 16.19 -12.13
N ASP A 85 -4.44 15.45 -12.66
CA ASP A 85 -5.50 15.98 -13.53
C ASP A 85 -6.84 16.16 -12.82
N ARG A 86 -7.03 15.53 -11.65
CA ARG A 86 -8.30 15.61 -10.92
C ARG A 86 -8.54 17.00 -10.31
N ALA A 87 -9.69 17.58 -10.64
CA ALA A 87 -10.09 18.92 -10.23
C ALA A 87 -10.35 19.01 -8.71
N ASP A 88 -11.07 18.05 -8.14
CA ASP A 88 -11.42 18.04 -6.72
C ASP A 88 -10.33 17.35 -5.88
N ILE A 89 -9.74 18.12 -4.97
CA ILE A 89 -8.70 17.67 -4.05
C ILE A 89 -9.27 16.72 -2.98
N GLU A 90 -10.47 16.99 -2.48
CA GLU A 90 -11.05 16.17 -1.42
C GLU A 90 -11.49 14.80 -1.93
N ASP A 91 -11.95 14.73 -3.17
CA ASP A 91 -12.21 13.45 -3.83
C ASP A 91 -10.93 12.62 -3.97
N VAL A 92 -9.84 13.24 -4.41
CA VAL A 92 -8.51 12.60 -4.46
C VAL A 92 -8.10 12.11 -3.08
N ARG A 93 -8.22 12.95 -2.05
CA ARG A 93 -7.86 12.59 -0.66
C ARG A 93 -8.72 11.45 -0.15
N THR A 94 -10.01 11.42 -0.46
CA THR A 94 -10.93 10.35 -0.08
C THR A 94 -10.50 9.02 -0.69
N ASP A 95 -10.15 9.00 -1.98
CA ASP A 95 -9.69 7.78 -2.63
C ASP A 95 -8.32 7.32 -2.13
N LEU A 96 -7.42 8.25 -1.79
CA LEU A 96 -6.14 7.93 -1.16
C LEU A 96 -6.31 7.33 0.23
N ARG A 97 -7.22 7.86 1.05
CA ARG A 97 -7.56 7.27 2.36
C ARG A 97 -8.13 5.85 2.22
N ARG A 98 -8.96 5.61 1.20
CA ARG A 98 -9.47 4.26 0.87
C ARG A 98 -8.33 3.32 0.50
N LEU A 99 -7.44 3.73 -0.40
CA LEU A 99 -6.24 2.96 -0.74
C LEU A 99 -5.41 2.61 0.51
N MET A 100 -5.20 3.58 1.41
CA MET A 100 -4.45 3.35 2.65
C MET A 100 -5.13 2.34 3.58
N ALA A 101 -6.47 2.39 3.68
CA ALA A 101 -7.23 1.42 4.46
C ALA A 101 -7.12 0.00 3.89
N ASP A 102 -7.18 -0.13 2.55
CA ASP A 102 -6.99 -1.41 1.86
C ASP A 102 -5.56 -1.95 2.05
N ALA A 103 -4.54 -1.09 1.91
CA ALA A 103 -3.15 -1.47 2.13
C ALA A 103 -2.88 -1.86 3.59
N SER A 104 -3.54 -1.20 4.55
CA SER A 104 -3.46 -1.58 5.97
C SER A 104 -4.10 -2.94 6.25
N ARG A 105 -5.18 -3.28 5.52
CA ARG A 105 -5.76 -4.63 5.56
C ARG A 105 -4.78 -5.66 4.99
N TYR A 106 -4.17 -5.36 3.86
CA TYR A 106 -3.16 -6.21 3.25
C TYR A 106 -1.95 -6.45 4.18
N VAL A 107 -1.50 -5.44 4.93
CA VAL A 107 -0.46 -5.63 5.96
C VAL A 107 -0.86 -6.66 7.01
N ARG A 108 -2.10 -6.61 7.52
CA ARG A 108 -2.61 -7.63 8.46
C ARG A 108 -2.64 -9.02 7.83
N LEU A 109 -3.08 -9.11 6.58
CA LEU A 109 -3.10 -10.36 5.85
C LEU A 109 -1.69 -10.96 5.66
N LEU A 110 -0.67 -10.12 5.41
CA LEU A 110 0.72 -10.57 5.37
C LEU A 110 1.22 -11.09 6.73
N GLN A 111 0.77 -10.49 7.84
CA GLN A 111 1.08 -10.98 9.18
C GLN A 111 0.44 -12.36 9.43
N ASP A 112 -0.79 -12.56 8.96
CA ASP A 112 -1.51 -13.84 9.06
C ASP A 112 -0.79 -14.93 8.26
N VAL A 113 -0.40 -14.64 7.01
CA VAL A 113 0.41 -15.55 6.18
C VAL A 113 1.72 -15.92 6.87
N ALA A 114 2.43 -14.93 7.43
CA ALA A 114 3.68 -15.19 8.13
C ALA A 114 3.48 -16.03 9.40
N ALA A 115 2.34 -15.89 10.09
CA ALA A 115 1.99 -16.69 11.25
C ALA A 115 1.67 -18.14 10.87
N GLU A 116 0.86 -18.35 9.82
CA GLU A 116 0.55 -19.68 9.28
C GLU A 116 1.81 -20.42 8.84
N SER A 117 2.70 -19.77 8.11
CA SER A 117 3.97 -20.37 7.66
C SER A 117 4.86 -20.77 8.84
N ARG A 118 4.92 -19.98 9.91
CA ARG A 118 5.67 -20.37 11.13
C ARG A 118 5.04 -21.58 11.83
N ALA A 119 3.71 -21.63 11.92
CA ALA A 119 3.00 -22.75 12.52
C ALA A 119 3.23 -24.05 11.73
N ALA A 120 3.23 -23.98 10.40
CA ALA A 120 3.52 -25.12 9.53
C ALA A 120 4.94 -25.66 9.74
N THR A 121 5.95 -24.78 9.82
CA THR A 121 7.34 -25.19 10.07
C THR A 121 7.55 -25.78 11.47
N ALA A 122 6.78 -25.37 12.48
CA ALA A 122 6.90 -25.91 13.84
C ALA A 122 6.23 -27.29 14.02
N ALA A 123 5.36 -27.70 13.09
CA ALA A 123 4.60 -28.94 13.15
C ALA A 123 5.23 -30.11 12.36
N GLY A 124 6.26 -29.84 11.57
CA GLY A 124 7.03 -30.84 10.80
C GLY A 124 8.40 -31.09 11.41
#